data_AF-A0A1J6JQD3-F1
#
_entry.id   AF-A0A1J6JQD3-F1
#
_cell.length_a   1.000
_cell.length_b   1.000
_cell.length_c   1.000
_cell.angle_alpha   90.00
_cell.angle_beta   90.00
_cell.angle_gamma   90.00
#
_symmetry.space_group_name_H-M   'P 1'
#
loop_
_entity.id
_entity.type
_entity.pdbx_description
1 polymer ?
#
loop_
_entity_poly.entity_id
_entity_poly.type
_entity_poly.pdbx_seq_one_letter_code
_entity_poly.pdbx_strand_id
1 'polypeptide(L)'
;MGSAGKAIYTVGFWIRETGQALDRLGCRLQGNYYFHEHLSRHRTLMNLFDKVPVVEKDAFVAPSASIVGDVHIGRSASIWYGCVLR
;
A
#
# COMPACT_ATOMS: atom_id res chain seq x y z
N MET A 1 8.84 23.56 -20.82
CA MET A 1 8.39 24.00 -19.48
C MET A 1 9.01 25.36 -19.18
N GLY A 2 8.22 26.44 -19.22
CA GLY A 2 8.72 27.82 -19.07
C GLY A 2 9.35 28.13 -17.71
N SER A 3 10.18 29.17 -17.62
CA SER A 3 10.92 29.55 -16.40
C SER A 3 10.02 29.79 -15.19
N ALA A 4 8.82 30.34 -15.40
CA ALA A 4 7.82 30.57 -14.36
C ALA A 4 7.34 29.25 -13.71
N GLY A 5 7.15 28.18 -14.51
CA GLY A 5 6.75 26.87 -13.99
C GLY A 5 7.82 26.22 -13.12
N LYS A 6 9.11 26.41 -13.49
CA LYS A 6 10.24 25.95 -12.66
C LYS A 6 10.32 26.73 -11.35
N ALA A 7 10.14 28.06 -11.38
CA ALA A 7 10.14 28.88 -10.17
C ALA A 7 9.05 28.47 -9.17
N ILE A 8 7.82 28.24 -9.66
CA ILE A 8 6.70 27.81 -8.82
C ILE A 8 6.97 26.42 -8.21
N TYR A 9 7.50 25.48 -9.01
CA TYR A 9 7.88 24.16 -8.51
C TYR A 9 8.94 24.23 -7.41
N THR A 10 9.99 25.04 -7.59
CA THR A 10 11.06 25.20 -6.61
C THR A 10 10.55 25.78 -5.30
N VAL A 11 9.70 26.80 -5.37
CA VAL A 11 9.07 27.38 -4.17
C VAL A 11 8.17 26.34 -3.47
N GLY A 12 7.36 25.61 -4.23
CA GLY A 12 6.53 24.52 -3.70
C GLY A 12 7.34 23.40 -3.04
N PHE A 13 8.50 23.06 -3.61
CA PHE A 13 9.42 22.09 -3.04
C PHE A 13 9.98 22.56 -1.70
N TRP A 14 10.45 23.80 -1.60
CA TRP A 14 10.94 24.37 -0.34
C TRP A 14 9.87 24.41 0.76
N ILE A 15 8.64 24.75 0.40
CA ILE A 15 7.50 24.76 1.33
C ILE A 15 7.21 23.33 1.81
N ARG A 16 7.21 22.34 0.91
CA ARG A 16 6.97 20.93 1.26
C ARG A 16 8.04 20.38 2.20
N GLU A 17 9.32 20.64 1.91
CA GLU A 17 10.44 20.20 2.76
C GLU A 17 10.36 20.82 4.15
N THR A 18 10.07 22.13 4.23
CA THR A 18 9.88 22.81 5.51
C THR A 18 8.70 22.23 6.29
N GLY A 19 7.58 21.97 5.61
CA GLY A 19 6.41 21.31 6.22
C GLY A 19 6.71 19.92 6.78
N GLN A 20 7.47 19.10 6.05
CA GLN A 20 7.90 17.79 6.54
C GLN A 20 8.85 17.90 7.74
N ALA A 21 9.74 18.90 7.75
CA ALA A 21 10.62 19.15 8.89
C ALA A 21 9.84 19.53 10.15
N LEU A 22 8.79 20.37 10.00
CA LEU A 22 7.89 20.75 11.09
C LEU A 22 7.07 19.56 11.61
N ASP A 23 6.54 18.72 10.73
CA ASP A 23 5.81 17.50 11.10
C ASP A 23 6.68 16.51 11.89
N ARG A 24 7.92 16.26 11.44
CA ARG A 24 8.88 15.42 12.16
C ARG A 24 9.24 15.98 13.52
N LEU A 25 9.41 17.31 13.63
CA LEU A 25 9.66 17.97 14.91
C LEU A 25 8.46 17.82 15.85
N GLY A 26 7.24 18.01 15.35
CA GLY A 26 6.00 17.79 16.10
C GLY A 26 5.87 16.36 16.61
N CYS A 27 6.10 15.36 15.75
CA CYS A 27 6.13 13.94 16.13
C CYS A 27 7.17 13.68 17.23
N ARG A 28 8.37 14.26 17.11
CA ARG A 28 9.43 14.13 18.12
C ARG A 28 9.06 14.77 19.46
N LEU A 29 8.38 15.91 19.45
CA LEU A 29 7.91 16.58 20.67
C LEU A 29 6.80 15.80 21.37
N GLN A 30 5.96 15.08 20.61
CA GLN A 30 4.92 14.18 21.15
C GLN A 30 5.49 12.87 21.74
N GLY A 31 6.77 12.57 21.54
CA GLY A 31 7.45 11.45 22.21
C GLY A 31 6.94 10.09 21.75
N ASN A 32 6.27 9.32 22.61
CA ASN A 32 5.72 8.00 22.28
C ASN A 32 4.21 8.03 21.97
N TYR A 33 3.57 9.20 22.02
CA TYR A 33 2.13 9.34 21.84
C TYR A 33 1.72 9.62 20.39
N TYR A 34 2.68 9.85 19.51
CA TYR A 34 2.40 10.09 18.11
C TYR A 34 2.03 8.79 17.40
N PHE A 35 0.95 8.83 16.62
CA PHE A 35 0.51 7.68 15.85
C PHE A 35 1.27 7.62 14.52
N HIS A 36 2.08 6.58 14.34
CA HIS A 36 2.64 6.27 13.03
C HIS A 36 1.62 5.51 12.20
N GLU A 37 1.13 6.14 11.14
CA GLU A 37 0.35 5.44 10.15
C GLU A 37 1.24 4.47 9.37
N HIS A 38 1.04 3.17 9.61
CA HIS A 38 1.73 2.14 8.86
C HIS A 38 0.97 1.86 7.58
N LEU A 39 1.67 1.91 6.44
CA LEU A 39 1.15 1.40 5.19
C LEU A 39 0.77 -0.07 5.35
N SER A 40 -0.35 -0.46 4.74
CA SER A 40 -0.87 -1.83 4.76
C SER A 40 0.21 -2.83 4.34
N ARG A 41 0.58 -3.72 5.25
CA ARG A 41 1.51 -4.85 4.99
C ARG A 41 0.79 -6.08 4.43
N HIS A 42 -0.52 -5.96 4.22
CA HIS A 42 -1.38 -7.04 3.73
C HIS A 42 -0.95 -7.51 2.34
N ARG A 43 -0.95 -8.82 2.13
CA ARG A 43 -0.70 -9.45 0.83
C ARG A 43 -1.92 -10.25 0.42
N THR A 44 -2.50 -9.89 -0.72
CA THR A 44 -3.65 -10.60 -1.28
C THR A 44 -3.28 -12.01 -1.74
N LEU A 45 -2.10 -12.18 -2.34
CA LEU A 45 -1.54 -13.47 -2.72
C LEU A 45 -0.22 -13.69 -1.97
N MET A 46 -0.07 -14.83 -1.31
CA MET A 46 1.13 -15.18 -0.57
C MET A 46 1.51 -16.65 -0.77
N ASN A 47 2.77 -16.89 -1.08
CA ASN A 47 3.31 -18.24 -1.24
C ASN A 47 3.54 -18.88 0.13
N LEU A 48 3.39 -20.20 0.19
CA LEU A 48 3.73 -21.00 1.36
C LEU A 48 4.74 -22.08 0.94
N PHE A 49 5.99 -21.91 1.35
CA PHE A 49 7.12 -22.71 0.85
C PHE A 49 7.17 -22.70 -0.69
N ASP A 50 7.14 -23.88 -1.30
CA ASP A 50 7.15 -24.05 -2.76
C ASP A 50 5.76 -23.94 -3.39
N LYS A 51 4.71 -23.71 -2.58
CA LYS A 51 3.33 -23.63 -3.06
C LYS A 51 2.95 -22.18 -3.35
N VAL A 52 2.48 -21.95 -4.56
CA VAL A 52 2.13 -20.62 -5.09
C VAL A 52 0.66 -20.63 -5.49
N PRO A 53 -0.15 -19.66 -5.03
CA PRO A 53 -1.55 -19.58 -5.45
C PRO A 53 -1.63 -19.21 -6.94
N VAL A 54 -2.45 -19.95 -7.69
CA VAL A 54 -2.68 -19.77 -9.12
C VAL A 54 -4.03 -19.11 -9.32
N VAL A 55 -4.05 -17.96 -9.99
CA VAL A 55 -5.26 -17.19 -10.27
C VAL A 55 -5.42 -16.99 -11.76
N GLU A 56 -6.55 -17.45 -12.30
CA GLU A 56 -6.94 -17.19 -13.70
C GLU A 56 -7.25 -15.71 -13.93
N LYS A 57 -7.01 -15.21 -15.15
CA LYS A 57 -7.10 -13.77 -15.47
C LYS A 57 -8.51 -13.18 -15.36
N ASP A 58 -9.52 -14.01 -15.50
CA ASP A 58 -10.94 -13.66 -15.44
C ASP A 58 -11.53 -13.83 -14.04
N ALA A 59 -10.77 -14.32 -13.07
CA ALA A 59 -11.20 -14.44 -11.70
C ALA A 59 -11.12 -13.08 -10.97
N PHE A 60 -12.16 -12.76 -10.20
CA PHE A 60 -12.17 -11.57 -9.35
C PHE A 60 -11.56 -11.89 -7.99
N VAL A 61 -10.54 -11.13 -7.59
CA VAL A 61 -9.94 -11.21 -6.26
C VAL A 61 -9.99 -9.84 -5.60
N ALA A 62 -10.75 -9.74 -4.50
CA ALA A 62 -10.81 -8.50 -3.74
C ALA A 62 -9.45 -8.16 -3.09
N PRO A 63 -9.05 -6.88 -3.04
CA PRO A 63 -7.75 -6.48 -2.45
C PRO A 63 -7.59 -6.86 -0.98
N SER A 64 -8.69 -6.91 -0.22
CA SER A 64 -8.70 -7.29 1.20
C SER A 64 -8.76 -8.81 1.43
N ALA A 65 -8.91 -9.62 0.39
CA ALA A 65 -8.85 -11.06 0.53
C ALA A 65 -7.42 -11.52 0.81
N SER A 66 -7.24 -12.66 1.48
CA SER A 66 -5.94 -13.29 1.74
C SER A 66 -5.93 -14.69 1.14
N ILE A 67 -5.01 -14.97 0.22
CA ILE A 67 -4.91 -16.25 -0.48
C ILE A 67 -3.50 -16.79 -0.29
N VAL A 68 -3.38 -17.90 0.42
CA VAL A 68 -2.11 -18.44 0.90
C VAL A 68 -1.94 -19.90 0.48
N GLY A 69 -0.78 -20.25 -0.06
CA GLY A 69 -0.41 -21.63 -0.34
C GLY A 69 -1.01 -22.21 -1.62
N ASP A 70 -1.49 -23.46 -1.54
CA ASP A 70 -1.89 -24.30 -2.68
C ASP A 70 -3.32 -24.01 -3.15
N VAL A 71 -3.57 -22.82 -3.65
CA VAL A 71 -4.92 -22.40 -4.05
C VAL A 71 -4.99 -22.21 -5.54
N HIS A 72 -5.92 -22.92 -6.19
CA HIS A 72 -6.22 -22.78 -7.61
C HIS A 72 -7.58 -22.10 -7.80
N ILE A 73 -7.56 -20.88 -8.33
CA ILE A 73 -8.77 -20.10 -8.61
C ILE A 73 -9.08 -20.23 -10.09
N GLY A 74 -10.16 -20.96 -10.38
CA GLY A 74 -10.61 -21.20 -11.74
C GLY A 74 -11.29 -20.00 -12.39
N ARG A 75 -11.61 -20.17 -13.68
CA ARG A 75 -12.33 -19.19 -14.50
C ARG A 75 -13.67 -18.81 -13.90
N SER A 76 -14.05 -17.54 -14.03
CA SER A 76 -15.28 -16.94 -13.49
C SER A 76 -15.47 -17.08 -11.97
N ALA A 77 -14.43 -17.42 -11.20
CA ALA A 77 -14.51 -17.45 -9.75
C ALA A 77 -14.43 -16.02 -9.17
N SER A 78 -15.09 -15.80 -8.02
CA SER A 78 -15.05 -14.52 -7.32
C SER A 78 -14.74 -14.71 -5.83
N ILE A 79 -13.68 -14.05 -5.37
CA ILE A 79 -13.27 -13.98 -3.97
C ILE A 79 -13.55 -12.57 -3.48
N TRP A 80 -14.51 -12.49 -2.57
CA TRP A 80 -15.06 -11.23 -2.09
C TRP A 80 -14.25 -10.67 -0.91
N TYR A 81 -14.59 -9.45 -0.51
CA TYR A 81 -13.86 -8.69 0.50
C TYR A 81 -13.76 -9.45 1.84
N GLY A 82 -12.56 -9.46 2.42
CA GLY A 82 -12.29 -10.10 3.71
C GLY A 82 -12.25 -11.64 3.69
N CYS A 83 -12.38 -12.27 2.52
CA CYS A 83 -12.25 -13.72 2.41
C CYS A 83 -10.81 -14.19 2.67
N VAL A 84 -10.66 -15.33 3.34
CA VAL A 84 -9.36 -15.94 3.65
C VAL A 84 -9.35 -17.38 3.12
N LEU A 85 -8.46 -17.65 2.16
CA LEU A 85 -8.15 -18.95 1.60
C LEU A 85 -6.71 -19.29 2.02
N ARG A 86 -6.51 -20.34 2.81
CA ARG A 86 -5.22 -20.69 3.42
C ARG A 86 -5.10 -22.19 3.63
#